data_AF-A0A178MPX5-F1
#
_entry.id   AF-A0A178MPX5-F1
#
_cell.length_a   1.000
_cell.length_b   1.000
_cell.length_c   1.000
_cell.angle_alpha   90.00
_cell.angle_beta   90.00
_cell.angle_gamma   90.00
#
_symmetry.space_group_name_H-M   'P 1'
#
loop_
_entity.id
_entity.type
_entity.pdbx_description
1 polymer ?
#
loop_
_entity_poly.entity_id
_entity_poly.type
_entity_poly.pdbx_seq_one_letter_code
_entity_poly.pdbx_strand_id
1 'polypeptide(L)'
;MGTVRTSQPIKSIVVLLSLLVAPFASSPSLGEDATSVTSTFHRPHSSPERAVNALLKVEATPPLGDSRLHQFLIDYKGGRRLHHKLFGRHFTSAYLDAVAAFERELVVQNCGGEYVEGDMCGLESSPINCAQDVAPHGYWYRTEHSTGDTAIILAAWKRSGPWTARYRMKKESRGWVVDGVECPLGDRYNWPDGTAAPNR
;
A
#
# COMPACT_ATOMS: atom_id res chain seq x y z
N MET A 1 11.64 -52.62 67.15
CA MET A 1 12.29 -52.02 68.33
C MET A 1 12.18 -50.50 68.24
N GLY A 2 11.63 -49.86 69.28
CA GLY A 2 11.58 -48.40 69.55
C GLY A 2 10.58 -47.58 68.73
N THR A 3 9.33 -47.32 69.16
CA THR A 3 8.84 -46.21 70.03
C THR A 3 9.32 -44.82 69.56
N VAL A 4 8.49 -43.81 69.31
CA VAL A 4 7.63 -43.09 70.28
C VAL A 4 6.60 -42.20 69.53
N ARG A 5 5.37 -42.14 70.05
CA ARG A 5 4.35 -41.10 69.77
C ARG A 5 4.68 -39.82 70.53
N THR A 6 4.45 -38.65 69.93
CA THR A 6 4.08 -37.45 70.69
C THR A 6 3.10 -36.58 69.92
N SER A 7 2.27 -35.90 70.68
CA SER A 7 0.93 -35.44 70.36
C SER A 7 0.75 -33.98 70.79
N GLN A 8 -0.06 -33.23 70.00
CA GLN A 8 -0.82 -32.00 70.34
C GLN A 8 -0.03 -30.67 70.47
N PRO A 9 -0.67 -29.47 70.47
CA PRO A 9 -2.10 -29.12 70.24
C PRO A 9 -2.36 -27.99 69.19
N ILE A 10 -3.66 -27.84 68.90
CA ILE A 10 -4.36 -26.76 68.19
C ILE A 10 -4.17 -25.39 68.87
N LYS A 11 -4.10 -24.29 68.09
CA LYS A 11 -4.72 -22.99 68.43
C LYS A 11 -4.73 -21.97 67.26
N SER A 12 -5.94 -21.48 66.97
CA SER A 12 -6.31 -20.13 66.49
C SER A 12 -5.79 -19.66 65.13
N ILE A 13 -6.62 -19.67 64.08
CA ILE A 13 -7.52 -18.57 63.67
C ILE A 13 -6.82 -17.21 63.62
N VAL A 14 -6.43 -16.80 62.41
CA VAL A 14 -6.53 -15.41 61.96
C VAL A 14 -7.21 -15.42 60.59
N VAL A 15 -8.45 -14.94 60.59
CA VAL A 15 -9.19 -14.51 59.41
C VAL A 15 -8.54 -13.21 58.94
N LEU A 16 -8.12 -13.13 57.69
CA LEU A 16 -7.97 -11.85 57.01
C LEU A 16 -8.17 -12.00 55.50
N LEU A 17 -9.34 -11.50 55.10
CA LEU A 17 -9.59 -10.66 53.93
C LEU A 17 -9.23 -11.20 52.54
N SER A 18 -10.30 -11.62 51.88
CA SER A 18 -10.50 -11.68 50.45
C SER A 18 -9.88 -10.48 49.70
N LEU A 19 -9.00 -10.76 48.74
CA LEU A 19 -8.85 -9.95 47.54
C LEU A 19 -9.10 -10.87 46.33
N LEU A 20 -10.34 -10.85 45.85
CA LEU A 20 -10.71 -11.38 44.53
C LEU A 20 -10.05 -10.49 43.48
N VAL A 21 -8.87 -10.88 42.99
CA VAL A 21 -8.36 -10.37 41.71
C VAL A 21 -9.05 -11.20 40.63
N ALA A 22 -10.13 -10.66 40.07
CA ALA A 22 -10.69 -11.19 38.85
C ALA A 22 -9.66 -11.04 37.72
N PRO A 23 -9.23 -12.11 37.04
CA PRO A 23 -8.58 -11.94 35.75
C PRO A 23 -9.65 -11.45 34.78
N PHE A 24 -9.66 -10.15 34.50
CA PHE A 24 -10.21 -9.65 33.24
C PHE A 24 -9.32 -10.24 32.15
N ALA A 25 -9.62 -11.46 31.73
CA ALA A 25 -9.18 -11.96 30.44
C ALA A 25 -9.86 -11.08 29.40
N SER A 26 -9.16 -10.04 28.97
CA SER A 26 -9.51 -9.28 27.79
C SER A 26 -9.62 -10.30 26.66
N SER A 27 -10.86 -10.59 26.25
CA SER A 27 -11.09 -11.26 24.97
C SER A 27 -10.30 -10.47 23.92
N PRO A 28 -9.33 -11.08 23.22
CA PRO A 28 -8.83 -10.43 22.03
C PRO A 28 -10.05 -10.26 21.12
N SER A 29 -10.46 -9.02 20.90
CA SER A 29 -11.28 -8.68 19.74
C SER A 29 -10.38 -8.96 18.54
N LEU A 30 -10.36 -10.23 18.11
CA LEU A 30 -9.99 -10.61 16.76
C LEU A 30 -10.82 -9.70 15.88
N GLY A 31 -10.15 -8.72 15.27
CA GLY A 31 -10.78 -7.78 14.37
C GLY A 31 -11.55 -8.56 13.31
N GLU A 32 -12.88 -8.51 13.41
CA GLU A 32 -13.73 -8.52 12.24
C GLU A 32 -13.30 -7.32 11.39
N ASP A 33 -12.39 -7.56 10.46
CA ASP A 33 -12.49 -6.98 9.12
C ASP A 33 -11.55 -7.68 8.12
N ALA A 34 -11.55 -9.01 8.12
CA ALA A 34 -11.28 -9.75 6.89
C ALA A 34 -12.55 -9.76 6.05
N THR A 35 -13.02 -8.56 5.63
CA THR A 35 -14.16 -8.45 4.74
C THR A 35 -13.81 -9.13 3.42
N SER A 36 -14.55 -10.20 3.16
CA SER A 36 -14.54 -11.05 1.98
C SER A 36 -14.28 -10.29 0.67
N VAL A 37 -13.34 -10.82 -0.10
CA VAL A 37 -12.97 -10.38 -1.46
C VAL A 37 -14.22 -10.42 -2.35
N THR A 38 -14.85 -9.28 -2.56
CA THR A 38 -15.82 -9.14 -3.65
C THR A 38 -15.09 -9.47 -4.96
N SER A 39 -15.51 -10.55 -5.62
CA SER A 39 -14.87 -11.01 -6.87
C SER A 39 -14.98 -9.98 -8.00
N THR A 40 -15.94 -9.06 -7.89
CA THR A 40 -16.26 -8.03 -8.88
C THR A 40 -15.68 -6.68 -8.45
N PHE A 41 -15.08 -5.94 -9.38
CA PHE A 41 -14.65 -4.58 -9.10
C PHE A 41 -15.84 -3.66 -8.73
N HIS A 42 -15.58 -2.67 -7.89
CA HIS A 42 -16.56 -1.72 -7.36
C HIS A 42 -16.06 -0.28 -7.42
N ARG A 43 -16.94 0.69 -7.12
CA ARG A 43 -16.52 2.08 -6.88
C ARG A 43 -15.73 2.15 -5.56
N PRO A 44 -14.76 3.07 -5.43
CA PRO A 44 -13.83 3.08 -4.30
C PRO A 44 -14.59 3.17 -2.98
N HIS A 45 -14.43 2.17 -2.12
CA HIS A 45 -15.20 1.99 -0.89
C HIS A 45 -14.31 2.05 0.36
N SER A 46 -13.12 1.46 0.32
CA SER A 46 -12.20 1.49 1.46
C SER A 46 -11.38 2.78 1.50
N SER A 47 -10.78 3.10 2.65
CA SER A 47 -9.87 4.25 2.77
C SER A 47 -8.66 4.17 1.81
N PRO A 48 -7.95 3.05 1.66
CA PRO A 48 -6.86 2.95 0.68
C PRO A 48 -7.36 3.07 -0.77
N GLU A 49 -8.50 2.49 -1.13
CA GLU A 49 -9.09 2.65 -2.47
C GLU A 49 -9.42 4.11 -2.78
N ARG A 50 -10.00 4.85 -1.82
CA ARG A 50 -10.26 6.29 -1.98
C ARG A 50 -8.97 7.10 -2.16
N ALA A 51 -7.89 6.72 -1.49
CA ALA A 51 -6.59 7.38 -1.62
C ALA A 51 -6.01 7.19 -3.04
N VAL A 52 -6.00 5.95 -3.55
CA VAL A 52 -5.60 5.66 -4.95
C VAL A 52 -6.50 6.42 -5.92
N ASN A 53 -7.81 6.42 -5.70
CA ASN A 53 -8.76 7.11 -6.57
C ASN A 53 -8.55 8.62 -6.63
N ALA A 54 -8.16 9.25 -5.52
CA ALA A 54 -7.83 10.67 -5.53
C ALA A 54 -6.60 10.94 -6.42
N LEU A 55 -5.57 10.10 -6.35
CA LEU A 55 -4.40 10.20 -7.21
C LEU A 55 -4.73 9.98 -8.69
N LEU A 56 -5.51 8.95 -9.02
CA LEU A 56 -5.88 8.66 -10.40
C LEU A 56 -6.81 9.74 -11.01
N LYS A 57 -7.55 10.47 -10.18
CA LYS A 57 -8.27 11.67 -10.62
C LYS A 57 -7.33 12.84 -10.91
N VAL A 58 -6.29 13.02 -10.10
CA VAL A 58 -5.24 14.02 -10.36
C VAL A 58 -4.53 13.69 -11.67
N GLU A 59 -4.17 12.42 -11.88
CA GLU A 59 -3.61 11.91 -13.13
C GLU A 59 -4.51 12.18 -14.33
N ALA A 60 -5.83 12.04 -14.17
CA ALA A 60 -6.79 12.33 -15.23
C ALA A 60 -7.13 13.82 -15.43
N THR A 61 -6.50 14.74 -14.70
CA THR A 61 -6.83 16.17 -14.75
C THR A 61 -5.65 16.98 -15.29
N PRO A 62 -5.68 17.45 -16.56
CA PRO A 62 -4.69 18.37 -17.07
C PRO A 62 -4.76 19.73 -16.36
N PRO A 63 -3.63 20.42 -16.13
CA PRO A 63 -2.25 20.01 -16.42
C PRO A 63 -1.60 19.20 -15.28
N LEU A 64 -2.37 18.84 -14.24
CA LEU A 64 -1.82 18.20 -13.03
C LEU A 64 -1.26 16.81 -13.32
N GLY A 65 -2.00 15.97 -14.04
CA GLY A 65 -1.56 14.64 -14.46
C GLY A 65 -0.51 14.66 -15.56
N ASP A 66 -0.89 15.19 -16.72
CA ASP A 66 -0.11 15.19 -17.98
C ASP A 66 1.30 15.77 -17.88
N SER A 67 1.58 16.63 -16.89
CA SER A 67 2.91 17.24 -16.76
C SER A 67 3.46 17.18 -15.33
N ARG A 68 2.72 17.66 -14.33
CA ARG A 68 3.30 17.91 -13.01
C ARG A 68 3.47 16.63 -12.19
N LEU A 69 2.45 15.77 -12.18
CA LEU A 69 2.52 14.50 -11.46
C LEU A 69 3.54 13.60 -12.13
N HIS A 70 3.52 13.49 -13.46
CA HIS A 70 4.52 12.73 -14.20
C HIS A 70 5.95 13.22 -13.88
N GLN A 71 6.26 14.52 -14.07
CA GLN A 71 7.57 15.10 -13.75
C GLN A 71 7.98 14.91 -12.28
N PHE A 72 7.01 14.90 -11.35
CA PHE A 72 7.27 14.62 -9.95
C PHE A 72 7.68 13.16 -9.72
N LEU A 73 7.00 12.21 -10.35
CA LEU A 73 7.25 10.78 -10.20
C LEU A 73 8.63 10.39 -10.76
N ILE A 74 8.94 10.85 -11.98
CA ILE A 74 10.20 10.53 -12.66
C ILE A 74 11.38 11.44 -12.28
N ASP A 75 11.12 12.48 -11.46
CA ASP A 75 12.08 13.52 -11.08
C ASP A 75 12.72 14.28 -12.24
N TYR A 76 11.97 14.47 -13.33
CA TYR A 76 12.46 15.19 -14.51
C TYR A 76 12.91 16.60 -14.14
N LYS A 77 14.19 16.92 -14.40
CA LYS A 77 14.80 18.24 -14.11
C LYS A 77 14.52 18.75 -12.68
N GLY A 78 14.46 17.86 -11.70
CA GLY A 78 14.18 18.20 -10.30
C GLY A 78 12.69 18.42 -9.98
N GLY A 79 11.80 17.80 -10.76
CA GLY A 79 10.35 17.85 -10.60
C GLY A 79 9.89 17.47 -9.19
N ARG A 80 10.62 16.60 -8.47
CA ARG A 80 10.30 16.27 -7.07
C ARG A 80 10.32 17.51 -6.19
N ARG A 81 11.37 18.32 -6.27
CA ARG A 81 11.50 19.56 -5.49
C ARG A 81 10.42 20.56 -5.86
N LEU A 82 10.13 20.71 -7.15
CA LEU A 82 9.16 21.68 -7.66
C LEU A 82 7.72 21.35 -7.24
N HIS A 83 7.36 20.07 -7.19
CA HIS A 83 5.98 19.63 -6.95
C HIS A 83 5.77 18.91 -5.61
N HIS A 84 6.79 18.89 -4.74
CA HIS A 84 6.72 18.24 -3.43
C HIS A 84 5.50 18.65 -2.60
N LYS A 85 5.15 19.94 -2.59
CA LYS A 85 3.98 20.44 -1.84
C LYS A 85 2.65 19.87 -2.34
N LEU A 86 2.57 19.52 -3.63
CA LEU A 86 1.36 18.95 -4.23
C LEU A 86 1.29 17.44 -3.99
N PHE A 87 2.41 16.73 -4.19
CA PHE A 87 2.39 15.28 -4.33
C PHE A 87 3.15 14.50 -3.26
N GLY A 88 4.09 15.14 -2.55
CA GLY A 88 5.02 14.45 -1.65
C GLY A 88 4.40 13.72 -0.47
N ARG A 89 3.14 14.02 -0.13
CA ARG A 89 2.39 13.33 0.94
C ARG A 89 1.67 12.06 0.48
N HIS A 90 1.72 11.73 -0.80
CA HIS A 90 0.93 10.66 -1.41
C HIS A 90 1.73 9.41 -1.75
N PHE A 91 3.07 9.49 -1.63
CA PHE A 91 4.00 8.46 -2.07
C PHE A 91 5.06 8.24 -1.01
N THR A 92 5.50 6.99 -0.83
CA THR A 92 6.73 6.71 -0.07
C THR A 92 7.96 7.16 -0.86
N SER A 93 9.05 7.49 -0.18
CA SER A 93 10.33 7.78 -0.86
C SER A 93 10.82 6.58 -1.67
N ALA A 94 10.63 5.37 -1.15
CA ALA A 94 11.03 4.13 -1.82
C ALA A 94 10.33 3.93 -3.16
N TYR A 95 9.03 4.20 -3.24
CA TYR A 95 8.31 4.19 -4.51
C TYR A 95 8.86 5.23 -5.48
N LEU A 96 9.01 6.48 -5.02
CA LEU A 96 9.51 7.56 -5.88
C LEU A 96 10.89 7.22 -6.43
N ASP A 97 11.80 6.75 -5.57
CA ASP A 97 13.16 6.37 -5.93
C ASP A 97 13.20 5.22 -6.93
N ALA A 98 12.33 4.23 -6.80
CA ALA A 98 12.20 3.15 -7.78
C ALA A 98 11.75 3.67 -9.15
N VAL A 99 10.74 4.55 -9.21
CA VAL A 99 10.27 5.12 -10.47
C VAL A 99 11.37 5.94 -11.16
N ALA A 100 12.03 6.84 -10.44
CA ALA A 100 13.08 7.66 -11.04
C ALA A 100 14.34 6.85 -11.41
N ALA A 101 14.64 5.76 -10.70
CA ALA A 101 15.72 4.86 -11.09
C ALA A 101 15.40 4.17 -12.42
N PHE A 102 14.19 3.63 -12.55
CA PHE A 102 13.73 3.00 -13.79
C PHE A 102 13.74 3.97 -14.97
N GLU A 103 13.22 5.19 -14.77
CA GLU A 103 13.29 6.25 -15.79
C GLU A 103 14.73 6.53 -16.23
N ARG A 104 15.66 6.69 -15.27
CA ARG A 104 17.07 6.96 -15.61
C ARG A 104 17.69 5.81 -16.39
N GLU A 105 17.36 4.57 -16.06
CA GLU A 105 17.82 3.39 -16.82
C GLU A 105 17.32 3.43 -18.27
N LEU A 106 16.05 3.75 -18.49
CA LEU A 106 15.50 3.93 -19.83
C LEU A 106 16.19 5.06 -20.59
N VAL A 107 16.39 6.22 -19.96
CA VAL A 107 17.06 7.37 -20.61
C VAL A 107 18.51 7.03 -20.97
N VAL A 108 19.21 6.25 -20.15
CA VAL A 108 20.55 5.73 -20.48
C VAL A 108 20.50 4.79 -21.69
N GLN A 109 19.56 3.85 -21.70
CA GLN A 109 19.43 2.85 -22.77
C GLN A 109 18.99 3.47 -24.11
N ASN A 110 18.05 4.40 -24.08
CA ASN A 110 17.39 4.93 -25.27
C ASN A 110 18.06 6.21 -25.79
N CYS A 111 18.66 7.02 -24.91
CA CYS A 111 19.17 8.35 -25.24
C CYS A 111 20.56 8.66 -24.63
N GLY A 112 21.32 7.65 -24.20
CA GLY A 112 22.69 7.83 -23.72
C GLY A 112 22.80 8.60 -22.39
N GLY A 113 21.71 8.76 -21.65
CA GLY A 113 21.68 9.35 -20.31
C GLY A 113 21.19 10.79 -20.26
N GLU A 114 20.83 11.37 -21.40
CA GLU A 114 20.25 12.71 -21.49
C GLU A 114 18.90 12.68 -22.22
N TYR A 115 17.97 13.55 -21.82
CA TYR A 115 16.73 13.71 -22.54
C TYR A 115 16.96 14.52 -23.82
N VAL A 116 16.71 13.89 -24.96
CA VAL A 116 16.68 14.55 -26.26
C VAL A 116 15.24 14.96 -26.55
N GLU A 117 15.01 16.24 -26.84
CA GLU A 117 13.67 16.75 -27.12
C GLU A 117 13.11 16.11 -28.40
N GLY A 118 11.90 15.55 -28.29
CA GLY A 118 11.22 14.86 -29.40
C GLY A 118 11.45 13.34 -29.44
N ASP A 119 12.43 12.82 -28.68
CA ASP A 119 12.71 11.38 -28.61
C ASP A 119 11.99 10.71 -27.43
N MET A 120 11.62 9.44 -27.61
CA MET A 120 11.06 8.61 -26.55
C MET A 120 12.19 8.02 -25.70
N CYS A 121 12.72 8.84 -24.78
CA CYS A 121 13.85 8.43 -23.93
C CYS A 121 13.43 7.64 -22.68
N GLY A 122 12.27 7.98 -22.11
CA GLY A 122 11.85 7.51 -20.79
C GLY A 122 10.64 6.57 -20.84
N LEU A 123 9.90 6.56 -19.75
CA LEU A 123 8.65 5.82 -19.62
C LEU A 123 7.63 6.19 -20.70
N GLU A 124 7.20 5.20 -21.46
CA GLU A 124 6.15 5.34 -22.48
C GLU A 124 4.73 5.26 -21.89
N SER A 125 4.59 5.08 -20.58
CA SER A 125 3.32 5.07 -19.87
C SER A 125 3.47 5.68 -18.50
N SER A 126 2.37 6.15 -17.92
CA SER A 126 2.43 6.73 -16.59
C SER A 126 2.65 5.64 -15.52
N PRO A 127 3.66 5.77 -14.65
CA PRO A 127 4.01 4.73 -13.67
C PRO A 127 2.95 4.58 -12.57
N ILE A 128 1.99 5.50 -12.47
CA ILE A 128 0.90 5.40 -11.50
C ILE A 128 -0.34 4.69 -12.06
N ASN A 129 -0.71 4.90 -13.34
CA ASN A 129 -1.90 4.29 -13.93
C ASN A 129 -1.61 3.12 -14.88
N CYS A 130 -0.32 2.90 -15.21
CA CYS A 130 0.19 1.90 -16.14
C CYS A 130 -0.39 2.01 -17.55
N ALA A 131 -0.66 3.24 -18.02
CA ALA A 131 -1.26 3.51 -19.32
C ALA A 131 -0.76 4.84 -19.90
N GLN A 132 -0.89 4.98 -21.22
CA GLN A 132 -0.70 6.26 -21.93
C GLN A 132 -1.90 7.18 -21.77
N ASP A 133 -3.10 6.58 -21.76
CA ASP A 133 -4.37 7.28 -21.61
C ASP A 133 -4.92 7.15 -20.18
N VAL A 134 -5.97 7.92 -19.91
CA VAL A 134 -6.70 7.88 -18.64
C VAL A 134 -8.08 7.25 -18.82
N ALA A 135 -8.59 6.60 -17.76
CA ALA A 135 -9.90 5.97 -17.80
C ALA A 135 -11.03 7.02 -18.01
N PRO A 136 -11.79 6.97 -19.12
CA PRO A 136 -12.75 8.03 -19.48
C PRO A 136 -13.95 8.14 -18.52
N HIS A 137 -14.23 7.07 -17.77
CA HIS A 137 -15.35 7.01 -16.82
C HIS A 137 -14.89 6.77 -15.37
N GLY A 138 -13.61 7.06 -15.12
CA GLY A 138 -12.91 6.74 -13.89
C GLY A 138 -12.65 5.24 -13.71
N TYR A 139 -11.99 4.92 -12.60
CA TYR A 139 -11.56 3.56 -12.30
C TYR A 139 -12.55 2.81 -11.41
N TRP A 140 -12.44 1.49 -11.47
CA TRP A 140 -13.06 0.52 -10.60
C TRP A 140 -11.98 -0.16 -9.77
N TYR A 141 -12.31 -0.60 -8.57
CA TYR A 141 -11.35 -1.07 -7.57
C TYR A 141 -11.73 -2.43 -6.99
N ARG A 142 -10.72 -3.18 -6.58
CA ARG A 142 -10.88 -4.39 -5.76
C ARG A 142 -9.71 -4.46 -4.80
N THR A 143 -10.00 -4.54 -3.51
CA THR A 143 -8.97 -4.83 -2.49
C THR A 143 -8.69 -6.33 -2.48
N GLU A 144 -7.45 -6.74 -2.73
CA GLU A 144 -7.04 -8.16 -2.65
C GLU A 144 -6.67 -8.57 -1.23
N HIS A 145 -6.01 -7.66 -0.51
CA HIS A 145 -5.53 -7.87 0.84
C HIS A 145 -5.52 -6.53 1.58
N SER A 146 -5.87 -6.53 2.86
CA SER A 146 -5.74 -5.35 3.72
C SER A 146 -5.43 -5.79 5.14
N THR A 147 -4.49 -5.07 5.75
CA THR A 147 -4.23 -5.08 7.19
C THR A 147 -4.55 -3.69 7.75
N GLY A 148 -4.23 -3.45 9.03
CA GLY A 148 -4.35 -2.10 9.62
C GLY A 148 -3.43 -1.06 8.98
N ASP A 149 -2.36 -1.52 8.30
CA ASP A 149 -1.15 -0.76 8.00
C ASP A 149 -0.78 -0.83 6.51
N THR A 150 -1.24 -1.85 5.81
CA THR A 150 -0.94 -2.13 4.40
C THR A 150 -2.20 -2.58 3.67
N ALA A 151 -2.27 -2.32 2.36
CA ALA A 151 -3.33 -2.85 1.51
C ALA A 151 -2.82 -3.09 0.09
N ILE A 152 -3.36 -4.11 -0.57
CA ILE A 152 -3.14 -4.38 -2.00
C ILE A 152 -4.44 -4.07 -2.74
N ILE A 153 -4.40 -3.09 -3.63
CA ILE A 153 -5.55 -2.61 -4.41
C ILE A 153 -5.32 -2.91 -5.88
N LEU A 154 -6.29 -3.50 -6.56
CA LEU A 154 -6.34 -3.50 -8.02
C LEU A 154 -7.22 -2.35 -8.50
N ALA A 155 -6.80 -1.69 -9.58
CA ALA A 155 -7.65 -0.78 -10.34
C ALA A 155 -7.92 -1.34 -11.74
N ALA A 156 -9.07 -1.02 -12.31
CA ALA A 156 -9.48 -1.39 -13.66
C ALA A 156 -10.28 -0.27 -14.33
N TRP A 157 -10.23 -0.16 -15.66
CA TRP A 157 -11.07 0.80 -16.40
C TRP A 157 -12.53 0.36 -16.51
N LYS A 158 -12.79 -0.96 -16.49
CA LYS A 158 -14.12 -1.54 -16.61
C LYS A 158 -14.40 -2.44 -15.41
N ARG A 159 -15.66 -2.44 -14.95
CA ARG A 159 -16.13 -3.24 -13.81
C ARG A 159 -15.82 -4.75 -13.94
N SER A 160 -15.90 -5.27 -15.17
CA SER A 160 -15.70 -6.68 -15.49
C SER A 160 -14.49 -6.91 -16.40
N GLY A 161 -13.53 -5.97 -16.41
CA GLY A 161 -12.33 -6.03 -17.26
C GLY A 161 -11.09 -6.53 -16.51
N PRO A 162 -9.95 -6.66 -17.22
CA PRO A 162 -8.67 -6.86 -16.58
C PRO A 162 -8.31 -5.64 -15.70
N TRP A 163 -7.51 -5.88 -14.67
CA TRP A 163 -6.90 -4.79 -13.92
C TRP A 163 -5.86 -4.08 -14.79
N THR A 164 -5.68 -2.78 -14.57
CA THR A 164 -4.73 -1.92 -15.28
C THR A 164 -3.53 -1.57 -14.41
N ALA A 165 -3.70 -1.50 -13.10
CA ALA A 165 -2.60 -1.30 -12.15
C ALA A 165 -2.91 -1.99 -10.82
N ARG A 166 -1.85 -2.46 -10.15
CA ARG A 166 -1.91 -3.07 -8.81
C ARG A 166 -1.04 -2.26 -7.86
N TYR A 167 -1.62 -1.81 -6.76
CA TYR A 167 -1.02 -0.86 -5.83
C TYR A 167 -0.77 -1.52 -4.49
N ARG A 168 0.41 -1.33 -3.95
CA ARG A 168 0.73 -1.60 -2.55
C ARG A 168 0.62 -0.27 -1.83
N MET A 169 -0.35 -0.19 -0.95
CA MET A 169 -0.63 0.95 -0.12
C MET A 169 -0.02 0.74 1.26
N LYS A 170 0.50 1.81 1.86
CA LYS A 170 1.02 1.84 3.22
C LYS A 170 0.34 2.96 4.00
N LYS A 171 0.01 2.71 5.26
CA LYS A 171 -0.55 3.71 6.16
C LYS A 171 0.60 4.44 6.84
N GLU A 172 0.64 5.75 6.65
CA GLU A 172 1.53 6.67 7.36
C GLU A 172 0.72 7.61 8.26
N SER A 173 1.40 8.42 9.06
CA SER A 173 0.76 9.37 10.00
C SER A 173 -0.23 10.33 9.33
N ARG A 174 -0.04 10.62 8.05
CA ARG A 174 -0.87 11.54 7.25
C ARG A 174 -1.97 10.83 6.44
N GLY A 175 -2.02 9.51 6.46
CA GLY A 175 -2.98 8.70 5.71
C GLY A 175 -2.34 7.61 4.86
N TRP A 176 -3.11 7.07 3.93
CA TRP A 176 -2.67 6.03 3.00
C TRP A 176 -1.86 6.63 1.86
N VAL A 177 -0.67 6.07 1.62
CA VAL A 177 0.26 6.47 0.56
C VAL A 177 0.57 5.27 -0.34
N VAL A 178 0.92 5.56 -1.60
CA VAL A 178 1.40 4.54 -2.54
C VAL A 178 2.82 4.18 -2.18
N ASP A 179 3.05 2.90 -1.95
CA ASP A 179 4.35 2.34 -1.64
C ASP A 179 4.91 1.49 -2.77
N GLY A 180 4.07 0.93 -3.63
CA GLY A 180 4.52 0.22 -4.83
C GLY A 180 3.43 0.15 -5.88
N VAL A 181 3.85 -0.03 -7.14
CA VAL A 181 2.95 -0.26 -8.27
C VAL A 181 3.50 -1.41 -9.12
N GLU A 182 2.61 -2.33 -9.50
CA GLU A 182 2.85 -3.38 -10.49
C GLU A 182 1.93 -3.13 -11.68
N CYS A 183 2.51 -3.11 -12.89
CA CYS A 183 1.82 -2.95 -14.15
C CYS A 183 1.64 -4.32 -14.85
N PRO A 184 0.54 -4.54 -15.62
CA PRO A 184 0.25 -5.83 -16.24
C PRO A 184 1.32 -6.31 -17.23
N LEU A 185 2.07 -5.39 -17.83
CA LEU A 185 3.11 -5.67 -18.83
C LEU A 185 4.49 -5.97 -18.22
N GLY A 186 4.61 -5.97 -16.89
CA GLY A 186 5.82 -6.40 -16.18
C GLY A 186 6.55 -5.29 -15.43
N ASP A 187 6.30 -4.01 -15.74
CA ASP A 187 6.92 -2.90 -15.02
C ASP A 187 6.52 -2.92 -13.53
N ARG A 188 7.52 -2.79 -12.66
CA ARG A 188 7.37 -2.90 -11.22
C ARG A 188 8.17 -1.81 -10.54
N TYR A 189 7.48 -0.99 -9.75
CA TYR A 189 8.07 0.12 -9.01
C TYR A 189 7.93 -0.15 -7.52
N ASN A 190 9.07 -0.39 -6.86
CA ASN A 190 9.15 -0.83 -5.46
C ASN A 190 8.19 -2.01 -5.16
N TRP A 191 8.09 -2.96 -6.09
CA TRP A 191 7.35 -4.21 -5.90
C TRP A 191 8.33 -5.32 -5.55
N PRO A 192 8.06 -6.21 -4.59
CA PRO A 192 8.96 -7.30 -4.30
C PRO A 192 8.91 -8.30 -5.45
N ASP A 193 10.07 -8.73 -5.93
CA ASP A 193 10.16 -9.84 -6.88
C ASP A 193 9.57 -11.08 -6.22
N GLY A 194 8.42 -11.52 -6.72
CA GLY A 194 7.67 -12.58 -6.10
C GLY A 194 8.47 -13.88 -6.04
N THR A 195 8.76 -14.36 -4.84
CA THR A 195 8.63 -15.79 -4.59
C THR A 195 7.16 -16.17 -4.84
N ALA A 196 6.94 -16.91 -5.92
CA ALA A 196 5.77 -17.70 -6.29
C ALA A 196 4.41 -16.96 -6.46
N ALA A 197 4.08 -16.63 -7.71
CA ALA A 197 2.70 -16.87 -8.16
C ALA A 197 2.53 -18.41 -8.29
N PRO A 198 1.47 -19.03 -7.74
CA PRO A 198 1.19 -20.42 -8.05
C PRO A 198 0.90 -20.52 -9.54
N ASN A 199 1.57 -21.50 -10.17
CA ASN A 199 1.55 -21.77 -11.59
C ASN A 199 0.14 -21.74 -12.20
N ARG A 200 0.08 -21.23 -13.43
CA ARG A 200 -1.03 -21.44 -14.38
C ARG A 200 -1.36 -22.91 -14.52
#